data_AF-A0A7J2Y9H8-F1
#
_entry.id   AF-A0A7J2Y9H8-F1
#
_cell.length_a   1.000
_cell.length_b   1.000
_cell.length_c   1.000
_cell.angle_alpha   90.00
_cell.angle_beta   90.00
_cell.angle_gamma   90.00
#
_symmetry.space_group_name_H-M   'P 1'
#
loop_
_entity.id
_entity.type
_entity.pdbx_description
1 polymer ?
#
loop_
_entity_poly.entity_id
_entity_poly.type
_entity_poly.pdbx_seq_one_letter_code
_entity_poly.pdbx_strand_id
1 'polypeptide(L)' 'MVKLQKRFAYKYKDKEHYKHVVTIPEDKIHELGWKVGEELELSIVDSRLVLTHKSRKHDRKDGKGENR' A
#
# COMPACT_ATOMS: atom_id res chain seq x y z
N MET A 1 13.46 -13.40 -7.30
CA MET A 1 14.00 -12.54 -6.23
C MET A 1 13.24 -11.23 -6.20
N VAL A 2 12.66 -10.85 -5.06
CA VAL A 2 11.98 -9.57 -4.88
C VAL A 2 13.03 -8.48 -4.62
N LYS A 3 12.97 -7.37 -5.35
CA LYS A 3 13.90 -6.24 -5.17
C LYS A 3 13.18 -4.92 -5.35
N LEU A 4 13.64 -3.90 -4.63
CA LEU A 4 13.23 -2.53 -4.86
C LEU A 4 13.85 -2.03 -6.17
N GLN A 5 13.00 -1.56 -7.08
CA GLN A 5 13.41 -1.00 -8.37
C GLN A 5 13.12 0.49 -8.39
N LYS A 6 14.11 1.28 -8.82
CA LYS A 6 13.91 2.70 -9.13
C LYS A 6 13.54 2.81 -10.60
N ARG A 7 12.37 3.38 -10.90
CA ARG A 7 11.87 3.58 -12.26
C ARG A 7 11.65 5.06 -12.52
N PHE A 8 12.12 5.54 -13.65
CA PHE A 8 11.84 6.90 -14.12
C PHE A 8 10.32 7.09 -14.25
N ALA A 9 9.79 8.15 -13.66
CA ALA A 9 8.37 8.48 -13.72
C ALA A 9 8.12 9.54 -14.79
N TYR A 10 8.72 10.72 -14.63
CA TYR A 10 8.62 11.83 -15.56
C TYR A 10 9.69 12.88 -15.23
N LYS A 11 9.95 13.78 -16.17
CA LYS A 11 10.71 15.00 -15.94
C LYS A 11 9.74 16.16 -15.74
N TYR A 12 9.96 16.98 -14.72
CA TYR A 12 9.20 18.20 -14.51
C TYR A 12 10.17 19.36 -14.29
N LYS A 13 10.08 20.37 -15.16
CA LYS A 13 11.12 21.39 -15.34
C LYS A 13 12.47 20.70 -15.58
N ASP A 14 13.47 20.94 -14.73
CA ASP A 14 14.80 20.35 -14.81
C ASP A 14 15.05 19.22 -13.80
N LYS A 15 14.00 18.72 -13.14
CA LYS A 15 14.11 17.64 -12.17
C LYS A 15 13.51 16.36 -12.72
N GLU A 16 14.28 15.28 -12.63
CA GLU A 16 13.81 13.93 -12.89
C GLU A 16 13.13 13.37 -11.65
N HIS A 17 11.90 12.91 -11.84
CA HIS A 17 11.12 12.25 -10.79
C HIS A 17 11.16 10.75 -11.02
N TYR A 18 11.37 10.02 -9.94
CA TYR A 18 11.44 8.57 -9.95
C TYR A 18 10.38 8.01 -9.01
N LYS A 19 9.85 6.85 -9.36
CA LYS A 19 9.03 6.03 -8.47
C LYS A 19 9.78 4.77 -8.10
N HIS A 20 9.48 4.24 -6.92
CA HIS A 20 9.98 2.94 -6.50
C HIS A 20 8.91 1.88 -6.75
N VAL A 21 9.31 0.72 -7.24
CA VAL A 21 8.44 -0.41 -7.52
C VAL A 21 9.04 -1.66 -6.88
N VAL A 22 8.21 -2.46 -6.23
CA VAL A 22 8.56 -3.80 -5.76
C VAL A 22 7.72 -4.79 -6.55
N THR A 23 8.36 -5.79 -7.14
CA THR A 23 7.66 -6.88 -7.81
C THR A 23 7.28 -7.94 -6.79
N ILE A 24 5.98 -8.12 -6.58
CA ILE A 24 5.46 -9.19 -5.72
C ILE A 24 5.25 -10.43 -6.61
N PRO A 25 5.79 -11.61 -6.24
CA PRO A 25 5.57 -12.86 -6.95
C PRO A 25 4.09 -13.26 -6.98
N GLU A 26 3.66 -13.94 -8.06
CA GLU A 26 2.26 -14.34 -8.28
C GLU A 26 1.71 -15.24 -7.15
N ASP A 27 2.51 -16.17 -6.66
CA ASP A 27 2.15 -17.07 -5.56
C ASP A 27 1.79 -16.29 -4.29
N LYS A 28 2.47 -15.17 -4.02
CA LYS A 28 2.16 -14.32 -2.87
C LYS A 28 0.90 -13.49 -3.05
N ILE A 29 0.64 -13.02 -4.26
CA ILE A 29 -0.64 -12.37 -4.58
C ILE A 29 -1.81 -13.34 -4.39
N HIS A 30 -1.65 -14.59 -4.83
CA HIS A 30 -2.64 -15.66 -4.63
C HIS A 30 -2.85 -16.02 -3.15
N GLU A 31 -1.76 -16.21 -2.38
CA GLU A 31 -1.85 -16.49 -0.93
C GLU A 31 -2.58 -15.37 -0.17
N LEU A 32 -2.34 -14.12 -0.56
CA LEU A 32 -3.00 -12.96 0.04
C LEU A 32 -4.44 -12.75 -0.46
N GLY A 33 -4.84 -13.43 -1.54
CA GLY A 33 -6.16 -13.30 -2.15
C GLY A 33 -6.40 -11.95 -2.83
N TRP A 34 -5.33 -11.21 -3.15
CA TRP A 34 -5.42 -9.88 -3.75
C TRP A 34 -5.83 -9.96 -5.22
N LYS A 35 -6.53 -8.93 -5.70
CA LYS A 35 -6.90 -8.80 -7.12
C LYS A 35 -6.32 -7.56 -7.75
N VAL A 36 -6.10 -7.62 -9.06
CA VAL A 36 -5.64 -6.49 -9.85
C VAL A 36 -6.64 -5.33 -9.73
N GLY A 37 -6.13 -4.14 -9.40
CA GLY A 37 -6.93 -2.92 -9.26
C GLY A 37 -7.49 -2.68 -7.85
N GLU A 38 -7.27 -3.57 -6.88
CA GLU A 38 -7.63 -3.33 -5.50
C GLU A 38 -6.77 -2.21 -4.88
N GLU A 39 -7.41 -1.37 -4.05
CA GLU A 39 -6.71 -0.32 -3.30
C GLU A 39 -6.07 -0.90 -2.04
N LEU A 40 -4.79 -0.60 -1.86
CA LEU A 40 -4.00 -0.99 -0.70
C LEU A 40 -3.59 0.25 0.10
N GLU A 41 -3.51 0.09 1.41
CA GLU A 41 -2.89 1.05 2.32
C GLU A 41 -1.44 0.63 2.62
N LEU A 42 -0.56 1.62 2.76
CA LEU A 42 0.83 1.40 3.12
C LEU A 42 1.10 1.98 4.51
N SER A 43 1.79 1.22 5.34
CA SER A 43 2.27 1.65 6.65
C SER A 43 3.69 1.16 6.92
N ILE A 44 4.40 1.80 7.85
CA ILE A 44 5.70 1.34 8.34
C ILE A 44 5.52 0.86 9.77
N VAL A 45 5.79 -0.42 10.02
CA VAL A 45 5.69 -1.05 11.35
C VAL A 45 6.99 -1.80 11.60
N ASP A 46 7.68 -1.53 12.69
CA ASP A 46 8.93 -2.21 13.08
C ASP A 46 9.99 -2.26 11.96
N SER A 47 10.17 -1.13 11.26
CA SER A 47 11.07 -0.99 10.10
C SER A 47 10.70 -1.88 8.89
N ARG A 48 9.45 -2.34 8.81
CA ARG A 48 8.91 -3.11 7.68
C ARG A 48 7.86 -2.28 6.95
N LEU A 49 7.89 -2.33 5.61
CA LEU A 49 6.79 -1.80 4.80
C LEU A 49 5.66 -2.83 4.79
N VAL A 50 4.52 -2.48 5.37
CA VAL A 50 3.34 -3.33 5.44
C VAL A 50 2.28 -2.79 4.48
N LEU A 51 1.79 -3.69 3.63
CA LEU A 51 0.70 -3.41 2.70
C LEU A 51 -0.55 -4.16 3.18
N THR A 52 -1.67 -3.46 3.32
CA THR A 52 -2.95 -4.03 3.74
C THR A 52 -4.06 -3.61 2.79
N HIS A 53 -5.15 -4.36 2.73
CA HIS A 53 -6.35 -3.88 2.02
C HIS A 53 -6.80 -2.55 2.63
N LYS A 54 -7.10 -1.59 1.77
CA LYS A 54 -7.79 -0.39 2.19
C LYS A 54 -9.20 -0.77 2.62
N SER A 55 -9.40 -0.95 3.92
CA SER A 55 -10.73 -1.24 4.43
C SER A 55 -11.63 -0.03 4.12
N ARG A 56 -12.82 -0.26 3.59
CA ARG A 56 -13.86 0.79 3.52
C ARG A 56 -14.38 1.09 4.94
N LYS A 57 -13.52 1.55 5.85
CA LYS A 57 -13.95 2.07 7.16
C LYS A 57 -13.99 3.59 7.10
N HIS A 58 -14.98 4.08 6.38
CA HIS A 58 -15.60 5.37 6.67
C HIS A 58 -17.10 5.15 6.83
N ASP A 59 -17.51 4.58 7.97
CA ASP A 59 -18.80 4.87 8.64
C ASP A 59 -18.95 4.17 10.00
N ARG A 60 -17.92 4.23 10.85
CA ARG A 60 -18.15 4.17 12.30
C ARG A 60 -17.30 5.25 12.95
N LYS A 61 -17.79 6.49 12.84
CA LYS A 61 -17.45 7.52 13.82
C LYS A 61 -17.84 7.00 15.20
N ASP A 62 -16.98 7.32 16.14
CA ASP A 62 -17.13 7.12 17.56
C ASP A 62 -18.50 7.58 18.07
N GLY A 63 -19.32 6.61 18.48
CA GLY A 63 -20.42 6.81 19.41
C GLY A 63 -19.97 6.31 20.77
N LYS A 64 -19.08 7.07 21.41
CA LYS A 64 -18.73 6.93 22.82
C LYS A 64 -20.01 7.19 23.63
N GLY A 65 -20.63 6.12 24.13
CA GLY A 65 -21.77 6.15 25.03
C GLY A 65 -21.57 5.08 26.10
N GLU A 66 -20.67 5.34 27.03
CA GLU A 66 -20.48 4.55 28.24
C GLU A 66 -21.35 5.13 29.36
N ASN A 67 -22.04 4.21 30.04
CA ASN A 67 -22.58 4.24 31.40
C ASN A 67 -23.98 4.80 31.74
N ARG A 68 -24.74 3.84 32.30
CA ARG A 68 -25.79 3.87 33.34
C ARG A 68 -27.19 4.35 32.96
#